data_AF-A0A955T9N2-F1
#
_entry.id   AF-A0A955T9N2-F1
#
_cell.length_a   1.000
_cell.length_b   1.000
_cell.length_c   1.000
_cell.angle_alpha   90.00
_cell.angle_beta   90.00
_cell.angle_gamma   90.00
#
_symmetry.space_group_name_H-M   'P 1'
#
loop_
_entity.id
_entity.type
_entity.pdbx_description
1 polymer ?
#
loop_
_entity_poly.entity_id
_entity_poly.type
_entity_poly.pdbx_seq_one_letter_code
_entity_poly.pdbx_strand_id
1 'polypeptide(L)'
;PLPEYGLMPPGVVADWNRFLYRFVFQAHYYAGLHDAAEALAEIGNSSASALLESASEFKSNILRAYRWSVARTPAFELRTGCWSSSDPSALYCFGPMGEVFPGEDGNRSWCYDVELGAHHLIPTGVIDPHSTEAEAMINHLEDFQFFQSGMGEYPRERNEADRFNLGGFAKVQPYYCRIADVYALRDEVKPFIRSYFNAIPTLLSREILSFWEHFHNIAAWNKTHETGWFLSQTRTMFLMERDNELWLAPFVTNNWLEDGMEVSIENAPTHFGPVDYRLISSVNQGFIDAIIEPPKRNPPESIVLRVSHPEGKSIKTVRVGDRDWKDFDREKETIRLTPKKNTVHVRVEY
;
A
#
# COMPACT_ATOMS: atom_id res chain seq x y z
N PRO A 1 -18.95 -16.26 22.04
CA PRO A 1 -18.15 -15.31 22.86
C PRO A 1 -18.60 -13.87 22.58
N LEU A 2 -18.36 -12.94 23.50
CA LEU A 2 -18.57 -11.49 23.27
C LEU A 2 -17.68 -11.01 22.10
N PRO A 3 -18.07 -9.97 21.34
CA PRO A 3 -17.33 -9.57 20.15
C PRO A 3 -15.90 -9.11 20.48
N GLU A 4 -15.64 -8.52 21.65
CA GLU A 4 -14.32 -8.09 22.11
C GLU A 4 -13.41 -9.20 22.63
N TYR A 5 -13.92 -10.43 22.78
CA TYR A 5 -13.13 -11.56 23.28
C TYR A 5 -11.86 -11.74 22.44
N GLY A 6 -10.70 -11.91 23.09
CA GLY A 6 -9.42 -12.13 22.42
C GLY A 6 -8.84 -10.91 21.70
N LEU A 7 -9.43 -9.72 21.86
CA LEU A 7 -8.82 -8.46 21.42
C LEU A 7 -7.89 -7.89 22.50
N MET A 8 -6.92 -7.10 22.08
CA MET A 8 -6.18 -6.23 23.00
C MET A 8 -7.12 -5.18 23.60
N PRO A 9 -6.90 -4.74 24.85
CA PRO A 9 -7.78 -3.78 25.53
C PRO A 9 -7.97 -2.48 24.74
N PRO A 10 -9.05 -1.72 25.00
CA PRO A 10 -9.26 -0.42 24.39
C PRO A 10 -8.07 0.52 24.64
N GLY A 11 -7.74 1.33 23.64
CA GLY A 11 -6.61 2.26 23.69
C GLY A 11 -6.92 3.60 23.04
N VAL A 12 -6.05 4.57 23.31
CA VAL A 12 -6.06 5.91 22.72
C VAL A 12 -5.14 5.94 21.50
N VAL A 13 -5.51 6.67 20.45
CA VAL A 13 -4.70 6.82 19.23
C VAL A 13 -4.51 8.28 18.87
N ALA A 14 -3.30 8.62 18.43
CA ALA A 14 -2.89 9.98 18.07
C ALA A 14 -3.33 11.02 19.12
N ASP A 15 -3.90 12.15 18.69
CA ASP A 15 -4.26 13.28 19.54
C ASP A 15 -5.64 13.12 20.22
N TRP A 16 -6.36 12.02 19.92
CA TRP A 16 -7.72 11.82 20.42
C TRP A 16 -7.80 10.85 21.60
N ASN A 17 -7.92 11.41 22.81
CA ASN A 17 -7.97 10.73 24.10
C ASN A 17 -9.26 9.91 24.40
N ARG A 18 -9.72 9.09 23.45
CA ARG A 18 -10.84 8.16 23.63
C ARG A 18 -10.40 6.71 23.48
N PHE A 19 -10.65 5.95 24.54
CA PHE A 19 -10.40 4.51 24.64
C PHE A 19 -11.42 3.75 23.80
N LEU A 20 -10.96 3.16 22.70
CA LEU A 20 -11.78 2.33 21.81
C LEU A 20 -11.01 1.06 21.41
N TYR A 21 -11.74 0.00 21.06
CA TYR A 21 -11.19 -1.18 20.40
C TYR A 21 -10.97 -0.88 18.91
N ARG A 22 -9.89 -0.15 18.59
CA ARG A 22 -9.59 0.30 17.23
C ARG A 22 -8.95 -0.80 16.41
N PHE A 23 -9.45 -1.04 15.19
CA PHE A 23 -8.93 -2.12 14.35
C PHE A 23 -7.49 -1.87 13.90
N VAL A 24 -7.08 -0.61 13.69
CA VAL A 24 -5.68 -0.26 13.39
C VAL A 24 -4.71 -0.77 14.44
N PHE A 25 -5.05 -0.71 15.74
CA PHE A 25 -4.17 -1.23 16.79
C PHE A 25 -4.14 -2.73 16.84
N GLN A 26 -5.32 -3.36 16.72
CA GLN A 26 -5.38 -4.82 16.68
C GLN A 26 -4.56 -5.37 15.51
N ALA A 27 -4.64 -4.71 14.35
CA ALA A 27 -3.86 -5.00 13.15
C ALA A 27 -2.35 -4.96 13.42
N HIS A 28 -1.85 -3.86 14.00
CA HIS A 28 -0.42 -3.71 14.29
C HIS A 28 0.08 -4.61 15.42
N TYR A 29 -0.74 -4.86 16.46
CA TYR A 29 -0.40 -5.84 17.49
C TYR A 29 -0.30 -7.26 16.92
N TYR A 30 -1.20 -7.62 16.00
CA TYR A 30 -1.12 -8.90 15.29
C TYR A 30 0.16 -8.97 14.46
N ALA A 31 0.44 -7.97 13.60
CA ALA A 31 1.62 -7.98 12.75
C ALA A 31 2.91 -8.07 13.57
N GLY A 32 3.03 -7.28 14.65
CA GLY A 32 4.19 -7.35 15.53
C GLY A 32 4.37 -8.72 16.21
N LEU A 33 3.28 -9.37 16.62
CA LEU A 33 3.34 -10.72 17.21
C LEU A 33 3.70 -11.77 16.16
N HIS A 34 3.06 -11.72 14.99
CA HIS A 34 3.24 -12.64 13.88
C HIS A 34 4.67 -12.59 13.34
N ASP A 35 5.15 -11.41 12.95
CA ASP A 35 6.45 -11.26 12.28
C ASP A 35 7.61 -11.55 13.23
N ALA A 36 7.46 -11.20 14.52
CA ALA A 36 8.43 -11.59 15.54
C ALA A 36 8.45 -13.12 15.73
N ALA A 37 7.29 -13.78 15.69
CA ALA A 37 7.20 -15.23 15.80
C ALA A 37 7.78 -15.95 14.57
N GLU A 38 7.60 -15.42 13.35
CA GLU A 38 8.26 -15.91 12.15
C GLU A 38 9.78 -15.77 12.23
N ALA A 39 10.29 -14.61 12.61
CA ALA A 39 11.73 -14.41 12.81
C ALA A 39 12.32 -15.36 13.87
N LEU A 40 11.57 -15.66 14.93
CA LEU A 40 11.95 -16.67 15.92
C LEU A 40 11.92 -18.10 15.34
N ALA A 41 10.98 -18.41 14.46
CA ALA A 41 10.89 -19.70 13.79
C ALA A 41 12.11 -19.92 12.86
N GLU A 42 12.51 -18.89 12.11
CA GLU A 42 13.67 -18.95 11.20
C GLU A 42 14.97 -19.32 11.92
N ILE A 43 15.16 -18.85 13.14
CA ILE A 43 16.34 -19.19 13.96
C ILE A 43 16.17 -20.46 14.81
N GLY A 44 15.06 -21.18 14.65
CA GLY A 44 14.77 -22.43 15.35
C GLY A 44 14.43 -22.27 16.83
N ASN A 45 13.89 -21.12 17.26
CA ASN A 45 13.50 -20.91 18.65
C ASN A 45 12.25 -21.73 19.00
N SER A 46 12.30 -22.46 20.11
CA SER A 46 11.20 -23.32 20.59
C SER A 46 9.90 -22.57 20.92
N SER A 47 9.93 -21.26 21.21
CA SER A 47 8.72 -20.48 21.50
C SER A 47 7.93 -20.09 20.24
N ALA A 48 8.54 -20.20 19.05
CA ALA A 48 7.94 -19.70 17.82
C ALA A 48 6.58 -20.34 17.51
N SER A 49 6.47 -21.66 17.65
CA SER A 49 5.22 -22.38 17.36
C SER A 49 4.04 -21.89 18.21
N ALA A 50 4.25 -21.66 19.51
CA ALA A 50 3.19 -21.19 20.41
C ALA A 50 2.79 -19.73 20.11
N LEU A 51 3.76 -18.89 19.72
CA LEU A 51 3.50 -17.50 19.35
C LEU A 51 2.76 -17.40 18.00
N LEU A 52 3.12 -18.24 17.02
CA LEU A 52 2.40 -18.33 15.74
C LEU A 52 0.96 -18.83 15.93
N GLU A 53 0.74 -19.82 16.79
CA GLU A 53 -0.61 -20.26 17.18
C GLU A 53 -1.40 -19.11 17.83
N SER A 54 -0.78 -18.38 18.75
CA SER A 54 -1.39 -17.20 19.40
C SER A 54 -1.71 -16.09 18.40
N ALA A 55 -0.83 -15.82 17.42
CA ALA A 55 -1.06 -14.85 16.36
C ALA A 55 -2.25 -15.29 15.47
N SER A 56 -2.34 -16.58 15.15
CA SER A 56 -3.45 -17.14 14.36
C SER A 56 -4.80 -17.04 15.09
N GLU A 57 -4.83 -17.34 16.39
CA GLU A 57 -6.00 -17.13 17.23
C GLU A 57 -6.36 -15.63 17.30
N PHE A 58 -5.38 -14.76 17.47
CA PHE A 58 -5.60 -13.32 17.54
C PHE A 58 -6.18 -12.78 16.23
N LYS A 59 -5.61 -13.13 15.08
CA LYS A 59 -6.17 -12.82 13.74
C LYS A 59 -7.62 -13.26 13.61
N SER A 60 -7.93 -14.47 14.05
CA SER A 60 -9.30 -15.02 14.01
C SER A 60 -10.26 -14.20 14.89
N ASN A 61 -9.82 -13.76 16.07
CA ASN A 61 -10.61 -12.90 16.96
C ASN A 61 -10.82 -11.50 16.37
N ILE A 62 -9.80 -10.91 15.73
CA ILE A 62 -9.90 -9.62 15.04
C ILE A 62 -10.93 -9.71 13.91
N LEU A 63 -10.81 -10.71 13.04
CA LEU A 63 -11.74 -10.91 11.92
C LEU A 63 -13.17 -11.12 12.42
N ARG A 64 -13.36 -11.88 13.50
CA ARG A 64 -14.68 -12.07 14.12
C ARG A 64 -15.26 -10.74 14.62
N ALA A 65 -14.47 -9.94 15.33
CA ALA A 65 -14.91 -8.64 15.84
C ALA A 65 -15.22 -7.65 14.71
N TYR A 66 -14.36 -7.58 13.69
CA TYR A 66 -14.54 -6.73 12.51
C TYR A 66 -15.81 -7.09 11.75
N ARG A 67 -16.00 -8.37 11.40
CA ARG A 67 -17.21 -8.85 10.70
C ARG A 67 -18.47 -8.64 11.54
N TRP A 68 -18.37 -8.77 12.86
CA TRP A 68 -19.49 -8.48 13.76
C TRP A 68 -19.90 -7.00 13.74
N SER A 69 -18.92 -6.08 13.65
CA SER A 69 -19.16 -4.64 13.47
C SER A 69 -19.75 -4.33 12.10
N VAL A 70 -19.14 -4.84 11.02
CA VAL A 70 -19.63 -4.64 9.64
C VAL A 70 -21.10 -5.05 9.50
N ALA A 71 -21.48 -6.20 10.06
CA ALA A 71 -22.86 -6.70 10.02
C ALA A 71 -23.89 -5.81 10.76
N ARG A 72 -23.45 -4.80 11.51
CA ARG A 72 -24.28 -3.86 12.29
C ARG A 72 -24.13 -2.41 11.83
N THR A 73 -23.15 -2.12 10.99
CA THR A 73 -22.98 -0.79 10.40
C THR A 73 -23.87 -0.68 9.17
N PRO A 74 -24.59 0.44 8.98
CA PRO A 74 -25.36 0.68 7.77
C PRO A 74 -24.49 0.53 6.50
N ALA A 75 -25.07 -0.08 5.46
CA ALA A 75 -24.47 -0.06 4.13
C ALA A 75 -24.47 1.37 3.57
N PHE A 76 -23.59 1.66 2.63
CA PHE A 76 -23.53 2.93 1.93
C PHE A 76 -23.74 2.72 0.42
N GLU A 77 -24.27 3.74 -0.24
CA GLU A 77 -24.48 3.74 -1.68
C GLU A 77 -23.20 4.22 -2.38
N LEU A 78 -22.71 3.42 -3.33
CA LEU A 78 -21.64 3.77 -4.25
C LEU A 78 -22.15 4.72 -5.31
N ARG A 79 -21.24 5.46 -5.97
CA ARG A 79 -21.62 6.37 -7.06
C ARG A 79 -22.20 5.65 -8.28
N THR A 80 -22.02 4.33 -8.36
CA THR A 80 -22.63 3.45 -9.36
C THR A 80 -24.11 3.16 -9.09
N GLY A 81 -24.64 3.53 -7.92
CA GLY A 81 -25.97 3.17 -7.42
C GLY A 81 -26.03 1.79 -6.74
N CYS A 82 -24.91 1.06 -6.70
CA CYS A 82 -24.80 -0.19 -5.96
C CYS A 82 -24.60 0.08 -4.46
N TRP A 83 -25.01 -0.84 -3.61
CA TRP A 83 -24.78 -0.75 -2.16
C TRP A 83 -23.60 -1.61 -1.74
N SER A 84 -22.75 -1.07 -0.87
CA SER A 84 -21.57 -1.77 -0.32
C SER A 84 -21.58 -1.75 1.22
N SER A 85 -20.89 -2.73 1.80
CA SER A 85 -20.67 -2.80 3.25
C SER A 85 -19.65 -1.75 3.68
N SER A 86 -19.93 -1.01 4.75
CA SER A 86 -18.99 -0.02 5.32
C SER A 86 -17.80 -0.69 6.03
N ASP A 87 -16.75 0.09 6.33
CA ASP A 87 -15.53 -0.33 7.01
C ASP A 87 -15.35 0.33 8.40
N PRO A 88 -16.14 -0.06 9.42
CA PRO A 88 -16.08 0.59 10.73
C PRO A 88 -14.69 0.48 11.35
N SER A 89 -14.15 1.60 11.83
CA SER A 89 -12.76 1.70 12.31
C SER A 89 -12.53 1.20 13.73
N ALA A 90 -13.61 0.98 14.48
CA ALA A 90 -13.56 0.42 15.83
C ALA A 90 -14.76 -0.49 16.12
N LEU A 91 -14.56 -1.46 17.01
CA LEU A 91 -15.66 -2.25 17.56
C LEU A 91 -16.61 -1.34 18.37
N TYR A 92 -17.91 -1.59 18.25
CA TYR A 92 -19.01 -0.81 18.84
C TYR A 92 -19.24 0.60 18.25
N CYS A 93 -18.57 0.95 17.15
CA CYS A 93 -18.84 2.17 16.38
C CYS A 93 -19.55 1.81 15.07
N PHE A 94 -20.87 2.05 15.00
CA PHE A 94 -21.73 1.62 13.87
C PHE A 94 -22.09 2.76 12.91
N GLY A 95 -21.08 3.54 12.51
CA GLY A 95 -21.24 4.67 11.60
C GLY A 95 -19.96 5.51 11.56
N PRO A 96 -19.95 6.61 10.79
CA PRO A 96 -18.82 7.52 10.72
C PRO A 96 -18.44 8.05 12.11
N MET A 97 -17.16 7.93 12.48
CA MET A 97 -16.64 8.39 13.77
C MET A 97 -16.97 9.85 14.04
N GLY A 98 -16.93 10.70 13.01
CA GLY A 98 -17.28 12.12 13.09
C GLY A 98 -18.70 12.39 13.59
N GLU A 99 -19.66 11.54 13.22
CA GLU A 99 -21.06 11.66 13.61
C GLU A 99 -21.33 11.03 14.98
N VAL A 100 -20.66 9.91 15.28
CA VAL A 100 -20.79 9.23 16.58
C VAL A 100 -20.14 10.05 17.70
N PHE A 101 -19.06 10.77 17.38
CA PHE A 101 -18.28 11.56 18.33
C PHE A 101 -18.13 13.02 17.86
N PRO A 102 -19.23 13.79 17.82
CA PRO A 102 -19.21 15.17 17.33
C PRO A 102 -18.41 16.09 18.27
N GLY A 103 -17.65 17.02 17.70
CA GLY A 103 -16.84 18.00 18.45
C GLY A 103 -15.55 17.46 19.08
N GLU A 104 -15.33 16.14 19.04
CA GLU A 104 -14.11 15.52 19.54
C GLU A 104 -12.91 15.79 18.63
N ASP A 105 -11.72 15.86 19.23
CA ASP A 105 -10.45 16.19 18.55
C ASP A 105 -10.54 17.47 17.69
N GLY A 106 -11.18 18.51 18.24
CA GLY A 106 -11.40 19.76 17.49
C GLY A 106 -12.31 19.58 16.27
N ASN A 107 -13.29 18.67 16.38
CA ASN A 107 -14.19 18.27 15.30
C ASN A 107 -13.49 17.51 14.14
N ARG A 108 -12.43 16.76 14.46
CA ARG A 108 -11.63 15.98 13.51
C ARG A 108 -11.74 14.46 13.70
N SER A 109 -12.62 13.99 14.59
CA SER A 109 -12.84 12.56 14.85
C SER A 109 -13.15 11.73 13.59
N TRP A 110 -13.64 12.35 12.51
CA TRP A 110 -13.82 11.72 11.21
C TRP A 110 -12.52 11.23 10.55
N CYS A 111 -11.36 11.88 10.80
CA CYS A 111 -10.12 11.51 10.12
C CYS A 111 -9.64 10.10 10.53
N TYR A 112 -10.04 9.63 11.71
CA TYR A 112 -9.73 8.28 12.19
C TYR A 112 -10.40 7.18 11.38
N ASP A 113 -11.40 7.48 10.54
CA ASP A 113 -11.94 6.52 9.58
C ASP A 113 -11.08 6.37 8.32
N VAL A 114 -10.28 7.37 7.99
CA VAL A 114 -9.54 7.45 6.72
C VAL A 114 -8.04 7.27 6.92
N GLU A 115 -7.50 7.83 7.99
CA GLU A 115 -6.07 7.82 8.30
C GLU A 115 -5.70 6.63 9.18
N LEU A 116 -6.60 6.26 10.09
CA LEU A 116 -6.37 5.23 11.10
C LEU A 116 -7.51 4.20 11.12
N GLY A 117 -8.10 3.97 9.95
CA GLY A 117 -9.28 3.14 9.75
C GLY A 117 -9.01 1.64 9.69
N ALA A 118 -10.06 0.87 9.41
CA ALA A 118 -9.98 -0.59 9.35
C ALA A 118 -9.12 -1.12 8.17
N HIS A 119 -8.89 -0.31 7.13
CA HIS A 119 -8.05 -0.67 5.99
C HIS A 119 -6.60 -1.06 6.38
N HIS A 120 -6.13 -0.69 7.57
CA HIS A 120 -4.85 -1.19 8.13
C HIS A 120 -4.82 -2.71 8.36
N LEU A 121 -5.98 -3.37 8.47
CA LEU A 121 -6.08 -4.83 8.57
C LEU A 121 -5.54 -5.56 7.33
N ILE A 122 -5.52 -4.89 6.17
CA ILE A 122 -5.06 -5.49 4.92
C ILE A 122 -3.52 -5.59 4.88
N PRO A 123 -2.74 -4.49 4.95
CA PRO A 123 -1.28 -4.56 4.83
C PRO A 123 -0.60 -5.23 6.03
N THR A 124 -1.32 -5.43 7.14
CA THR A 124 -0.85 -6.20 8.31
C THR A 124 -1.16 -7.69 8.20
N GLY A 125 -1.74 -8.16 7.09
CA GLY A 125 -2.00 -9.57 6.85
C GLY A 125 -3.21 -10.14 7.60
N VAL A 126 -4.07 -9.32 8.22
CA VAL A 126 -5.31 -9.80 8.87
C VAL A 126 -6.40 -10.08 7.83
N ILE A 127 -6.59 -9.17 6.87
CA ILE A 127 -7.53 -9.32 5.76
C ILE A 127 -6.75 -9.56 4.47
N ASP A 128 -7.18 -10.55 3.69
CA ASP A 128 -6.62 -10.81 2.36
C ASP A 128 -6.90 -9.61 1.44
N PRO A 129 -5.86 -9.00 0.82
CA PRO A 129 -6.02 -7.87 -0.10
C PRO A 129 -6.96 -8.14 -1.27
N HIS A 130 -7.17 -9.40 -1.68
CA HIS A 130 -8.06 -9.76 -2.78
C HIS A 130 -9.46 -10.21 -2.32
N SER A 131 -9.75 -10.14 -1.02
CA SER A 131 -11.06 -10.49 -0.47
C SER A 131 -12.15 -9.49 -0.85
N THR A 132 -13.41 -9.92 -0.76
CA THR A 132 -14.57 -9.05 -0.87
C THR A 132 -14.62 -7.99 0.23
N GLU A 133 -14.08 -8.27 1.41
CA GLU A 133 -13.98 -7.27 2.48
C GLU A 133 -13.00 -6.15 2.11
N ALA A 134 -11.82 -6.49 1.57
CA ALA A 134 -10.87 -5.50 1.09
C ALA A 134 -11.46 -4.65 -0.05
N GLU A 135 -12.16 -5.28 -0.99
CA GLU A 135 -12.87 -4.58 -2.07
C GLU A 135 -13.90 -3.58 -1.52
N ALA A 136 -14.70 -3.98 -0.52
CA ALA A 136 -15.69 -3.08 0.10
C ALA A 136 -15.03 -1.87 0.80
N MET A 137 -13.90 -2.09 1.50
CA MET A 137 -13.10 -1.02 2.12
C MET A 137 -12.58 -0.02 1.08
N ILE A 138 -11.96 -0.52 -0.01
CA ILE A 138 -11.43 0.33 -1.08
C ILE A 138 -12.56 1.15 -1.70
N ASN A 139 -13.70 0.52 -1.97
CA ASN A 139 -14.87 1.21 -2.51
C ASN A 139 -15.37 2.31 -1.56
N HIS A 140 -15.38 2.08 -0.24
CA HIS A 140 -15.78 3.13 0.70
C HIS A 140 -14.78 4.29 0.74
N LEU A 141 -13.49 3.98 0.73
CA LEU A 141 -12.45 5.01 0.69
C LEU A 141 -12.53 5.85 -0.58
N GLU A 142 -12.60 5.20 -1.75
CA GLU A 142 -12.62 5.85 -3.07
C GLU A 142 -13.90 6.61 -3.36
N ASP A 143 -15.07 6.05 -3.06
CA ASP A 143 -16.35 6.67 -3.43
C ASP A 143 -16.91 7.63 -2.37
N PHE A 144 -16.40 7.57 -1.13
CA PHE A 144 -16.89 8.40 -0.03
C PHE A 144 -15.79 9.17 0.69
N GLN A 145 -14.81 8.49 1.31
CA GLN A 145 -13.90 9.14 2.26
C GLN A 145 -12.95 10.14 1.59
N PHE A 146 -12.35 9.80 0.45
CA PHE A 146 -11.40 10.67 -0.24
C PHE A 146 -12.03 11.92 -0.87
N PHE A 147 -13.36 11.97 -0.95
CA PHE A 147 -14.09 13.15 -1.42
C PHE A 147 -14.59 14.04 -0.30
N GLN A 148 -14.51 13.62 0.97
CA GLN A 148 -14.89 14.50 2.08
C GLN A 148 -13.97 15.72 2.19
N SER A 149 -14.48 16.77 2.81
CA SER A 149 -13.70 17.99 3.07
C SER A 149 -12.53 17.69 4.01
N GLY A 150 -11.35 18.20 3.67
CA GLY A 150 -10.16 18.10 4.51
C GLY A 150 -10.12 19.10 5.65
N MET A 151 -9.09 19.01 6.48
CA MET A 151 -8.87 19.96 7.58
C MET A 151 -8.53 21.35 7.03
N GLY A 152 -9.54 22.21 6.92
CA GLY A 152 -9.41 23.59 6.45
C GLY A 152 -9.06 23.73 4.96
N GLU A 153 -9.05 22.62 4.21
CA GLU A 153 -8.64 22.55 2.80
C GLU A 153 -9.37 21.43 2.06
N TYR A 154 -9.19 21.37 0.74
CA TYR A 154 -9.78 20.33 -0.11
C TYR A 154 -11.30 20.20 0.11
N PRO A 155 -12.08 21.28 -0.13
CA PRO A 155 -13.53 21.22 0.06
C PRO A 155 -14.13 20.13 -0.82
N ARG A 156 -15.15 19.44 -0.30
CA ARG A 156 -15.79 18.30 -0.95
C ARG A 156 -16.16 18.56 -2.40
N GLU A 157 -16.75 19.71 -2.70
CA GLU A 157 -17.18 20.07 -4.05
C GLU A 157 -16.00 20.09 -5.04
N ARG A 158 -14.82 20.52 -4.59
CA ARG A 158 -13.61 20.54 -5.40
C ARG A 158 -13.05 19.13 -5.60
N ASN A 159 -13.05 18.31 -4.54
CA ASN A 159 -12.60 16.92 -4.64
C ASN A 159 -13.49 16.11 -5.61
N GLU A 160 -14.81 16.33 -5.56
CA GLU A 160 -15.77 15.68 -6.46
C GLU A 160 -15.66 16.15 -7.92
N ALA A 161 -15.22 17.40 -8.15
CA ALA A 161 -15.03 17.96 -9.48
C ALA A 161 -13.73 17.49 -10.15
N ASP A 162 -12.66 17.28 -9.38
CA ASP A 162 -11.34 16.82 -9.88
C ASP A 162 -10.90 15.52 -9.19
N ARG A 163 -11.68 14.47 -9.42
CA ARG A 163 -11.55 13.18 -8.70
C ARG A 163 -10.23 12.48 -8.94
N PHE A 164 -9.61 12.70 -10.10
CA PHE A 164 -8.35 12.04 -10.43
C PHE A 164 -7.20 12.66 -9.65
N ASN A 165 -7.07 13.99 -9.64
CA ASN A 165 -5.96 14.68 -8.97
C ASN A 165 -6.21 14.88 -7.47
N LEU A 166 -7.48 14.91 -7.05
CA LEU A 166 -7.89 15.14 -5.66
C LEU A 166 -8.53 13.92 -5.00
N GLY A 167 -8.48 12.74 -5.63
CA GLY A 167 -8.87 11.47 -5.02
C GLY A 167 -7.67 10.60 -4.65
N GLY A 168 -7.91 9.46 -4.00
CA GLY A 168 -6.90 8.45 -3.72
C GLY A 168 -5.93 8.78 -2.57
N PHE A 169 -6.23 9.73 -1.69
CA PHE A 169 -5.43 10.05 -0.51
C PHE A 169 -6.26 10.71 0.61
N ALA A 170 -5.81 10.56 1.88
CA ALA A 170 -6.49 11.14 3.04
C ALA A 170 -6.29 12.65 3.19
N LYS A 171 -7.26 13.34 3.82
CA LYS A 171 -7.37 14.81 3.80
C LYS A 171 -6.97 15.51 5.11
N VAL A 172 -6.07 14.92 5.89
CA VAL A 172 -5.33 15.64 6.96
C VAL A 172 -3.86 15.22 6.93
N GLN A 173 -3.61 13.91 6.91
CA GLN A 173 -2.31 13.27 6.92
C GLN A 173 -2.30 12.07 5.95
N PRO A 174 -1.99 12.30 4.67
CA PRO A 174 -2.09 11.31 3.61
C PRO A 174 -1.32 10.01 3.88
N TYR A 175 -0.16 10.06 4.53
CA TYR A 175 0.67 8.86 4.71
C TYR A 175 0.27 7.97 5.90
N TYR A 176 -0.69 8.38 6.73
CA TYR A 176 -1.30 7.46 7.69
C TYR A 176 -2.19 6.44 6.98
N CYS A 177 -2.97 6.89 5.99
CA CYS A 177 -3.83 6.03 5.20
C CYS A 177 -2.98 5.04 4.39
N ARG A 178 -3.28 3.75 4.52
CA ARG A 178 -2.48 2.66 3.91
C ARG A 178 -2.96 2.27 2.51
N ILE A 179 -3.75 3.11 1.83
CA ILE A 179 -4.40 2.73 0.57
C ILE A 179 -3.40 2.40 -0.55
N ALA A 180 -2.27 3.11 -0.62
CA ALA A 180 -1.22 2.82 -1.59
C ALA A 180 -0.65 1.40 -1.38
N ASP A 181 -0.43 0.99 -0.14
CA ASP A 181 0.04 -0.36 0.18
C ASP A 181 -1.01 -1.43 -0.18
N VAL A 182 -2.30 -1.13 0.01
CA VAL A 182 -3.39 -2.01 -0.43
C VAL A 182 -3.37 -2.19 -1.95
N TYR A 183 -3.22 -1.13 -2.72
CA TYR A 183 -3.08 -1.22 -4.17
C TYR A 183 -1.83 -2.00 -4.58
N ALA A 184 -0.72 -1.82 -3.86
CA ALA A 184 0.52 -2.55 -4.13
C ALA A 184 0.36 -4.07 -3.90
N LEU A 185 -0.32 -4.46 -2.82
CA LEU A 185 -0.63 -5.85 -2.51
C LEU A 185 -1.57 -6.48 -3.54
N ARG A 186 -2.47 -5.67 -4.13
CA ARG A 186 -3.41 -6.12 -5.17
C ARG A 186 -2.85 -6.07 -6.59
N ASP A 187 -1.61 -5.61 -6.76
CA ASP A 187 -0.99 -5.34 -8.05
C ASP A 187 -1.75 -4.30 -8.91
N GLU A 188 -2.45 -3.36 -8.27
CA GLU A 188 -3.22 -2.31 -8.93
C GLU A 188 -2.34 -1.10 -9.27
N VAL A 189 -1.68 -1.17 -10.43
CA VAL A 189 -0.64 -0.21 -10.83
C VAL A 189 -1.11 1.24 -10.91
N LYS A 190 -2.21 1.51 -11.63
CA LYS A 190 -2.68 2.88 -11.84
C LYS A 190 -3.18 3.52 -10.54
N PRO A 191 -4.01 2.84 -9.71
CA PRO A 191 -4.39 3.37 -8.40
C PRO A 191 -3.19 3.63 -7.48
N PHE A 192 -2.20 2.72 -7.42
CA PHE A 192 -0.96 2.94 -6.65
C PHE A 192 -0.25 4.23 -7.07
N ILE A 193 0.02 4.38 -8.38
CA ILE A 193 0.75 5.54 -8.92
C ILE A 193 0.00 6.83 -8.60
N ARG A 194 -1.34 6.85 -8.79
CA ARG A 194 -2.18 8.01 -8.46
C ARG A 194 -2.08 8.36 -6.98
N SER A 195 -2.27 7.40 -6.08
CA SER A 195 -2.22 7.63 -4.63
C SER A 195 -0.85 8.13 -4.17
N TYR A 196 0.23 7.52 -4.67
CA TYR A 196 1.60 7.92 -4.37
C TYR A 196 1.89 9.36 -4.80
N PHE A 197 1.63 9.71 -6.07
CA PHE A 197 1.92 11.06 -6.57
C PHE A 197 0.96 12.13 -6.03
N ASN A 198 -0.31 11.80 -5.79
CA ASN A 198 -1.26 12.78 -5.25
C ASN A 198 -0.95 13.14 -3.79
N ALA A 199 -0.35 12.25 -3.00
CA ALA A 199 0.03 12.54 -1.62
C ALA A 199 1.20 13.55 -1.53
N ILE A 200 2.20 13.46 -2.40
CA ILE A 200 3.43 14.25 -2.33
C ILE A 200 3.18 15.78 -2.26
N PRO A 201 2.49 16.42 -3.23
CA PRO A 201 2.39 17.87 -3.28
C PRO A 201 1.56 18.46 -2.15
N THR A 202 0.82 17.64 -1.40
CA THR A 202 -0.08 18.09 -0.34
C THR A 202 0.68 18.56 0.90
N LEU A 203 1.87 18.01 1.14
CA LEU A 203 2.67 18.23 2.35
C LEU A 203 4.15 18.55 2.08
N LEU A 204 4.62 18.47 0.83
CA LEU A 204 6.03 18.71 0.50
C LEU A 204 6.43 20.17 0.75
N SER A 205 7.40 20.36 1.65
CA SER A 205 8.12 21.62 1.81
C SER A 205 9.02 21.87 0.61
N ARG A 206 8.76 22.96 -0.13
CA ARG A 206 9.56 23.34 -1.30
C ARG A 206 10.89 23.99 -0.95
N GLU A 207 11.11 24.35 0.31
CA GLU A 207 12.34 24.99 0.79
C GLU A 207 13.40 23.97 1.19
N ILE A 208 12.99 22.89 1.86
CA ILE A 208 13.89 21.90 2.45
C ILE A 208 13.60 20.46 2.02
N LEU A 209 12.59 20.24 1.17
CA LEU A 209 12.21 18.93 0.62
C LEU A 209 11.88 17.88 1.70
N SER A 210 11.35 18.32 2.84
CA SER A 210 10.73 17.47 3.88
C SER A 210 9.20 17.48 3.75
N PHE A 211 8.53 16.60 4.48
CA PHE A 211 7.07 16.61 4.59
C PHE A 211 6.61 17.28 5.89
N TRP A 212 5.63 18.18 5.75
CA TRP A 212 4.88 18.76 6.86
C TRP A 212 3.91 17.75 7.45
N GLU A 213 3.49 17.99 8.68
CA GLU A 213 2.44 17.19 9.32
C GLU A 213 1.05 17.45 8.74
N HIS A 214 0.72 18.72 8.50
CA HIS A 214 -0.59 19.12 7.99
C HIS A 214 -0.44 20.09 6.82
N PHE A 215 -1.55 20.31 6.11
CA PHE A 215 -1.64 21.30 5.05
C PHE A 215 -1.24 22.71 5.53
N HIS A 216 -0.85 23.57 4.59
CA HIS A 216 -0.42 24.96 4.85
C HIS A 216 0.75 25.11 5.81
N ASN A 217 1.63 24.11 5.86
CA ASN A 217 2.83 24.16 6.68
C ASN A 217 2.52 24.35 8.18
N ILE A 218 1.50 23.65 8.68
CA ILE A 218 1.07 23.70 10.08
C ILE A 218 1.60 22.48 10.85
N ALA A 219 1.82 22.66 12.14
CA ALA A 219 2.32 21.67 13.10
C ALA A 219 3.77 21.24 12.80
N ALA A 220 4.11 19.94 12.82
CA ALA A 220 5.51 19.52 12.66
C ALA A 220 6.04 19.78 11.24
N TRP A 221 7.13 20.53 11.13
CA TRP A 221 7.75 20.98 9.87
C TRP A 221 8.60 19.92 9.14
N ASN A 222 9.03 18.90 9.87
CA ASN A 222 9.71 17.73 9.33
C ASN A 222 9.16 16.50 10.04
N LYS A 223 7.94 16.12 9.68
CA LYS A 223 7.28 14.97 10.30
C LYS A 223 7.94 13.70 9.78
N THR A 224 8.73 13.07 10.64
CA THR A 224 9.47 11.84 10.31
C THR A 224 8.57 10.70 9.86
N HIS A 225 7.33 10.64 10.35
CA HIS A 225 6.32 9.69 9.91
C HIS A 225 6.00 9.83 8.40
N GLU A 226 5.67 11.05 7.95
CA GLU A 226 5.31 11.30 6.54
C GLU A 226 6.52 11.04 5.63
N THR A 227 7.71 11.52 6.01
CA THR A 227 8.96 11.26 5.28
C THR A 227 9.30 9.77 5.22
N GLY A 228 9.12 9.04 6.33
CA GLY A 228 9.38 7.60 6.39
C GLY A 228 8.48 6.79 5.48
N TRP A 229 7.18 7.11 5.46
CA TRP A 229 6.23 6.44 4.57
C TRP A 229 6.40 6.82 3.11
N PHE A 230 6.75 8.07 2.80
CA PHE A 230 7.16 8.45 1.45
C PHE A 230 8.30 7.55 0.96
N LEU A 231 9.35 7.36 1.77
CA LEU A 231 10.49 6.50 1.42
C LEU A 231 10.07 5.03 1.28
N SER A 232 9.20 4.54 2.17
CA SER A 232 8.68 3.17 2.10
C SER A 232 7.87 2.93 0.82
N GLN A 233 6.97 3.85 0.46
CA GLN A 233 6.17 3.74 -0.77
C GLN A 233 7.03 3.96 -2.03
N THR A 234 8.04 4.84 -1.96
CA THR A 234 9.04 5.01 -3.02
C THR A 234 9.79 3.69 -3.26
N ARG A 235 10.20 3.01 -2.18
CA ARG A 235 10.78 1.68 -2.28
C ARG A 235 9.82 0.74 -2.98
N THR A 236 8.57 0.61 -2.51
CA THR A 236 7.53 -0.25 -3.13
C THR A 236 7.35 0.02 -4.62
N MET A 237 7.41 1.28 -5.06
CA MET A 237 7.29 1.66 -6.47
C MET A 237 8.40 1.05 -7.34
N PHE A 238 9.64 1.07 -6.84
CA PHE A 238 10.82 0.60 -7.54
C PHE A 238 11.10 -0.90 -7.33
N LEU A 239 10.83 -1.42 -6.13
CA LEU A 239 10.96 -2.83 -5.83
C LEU A 239 10.09 -3.24 -4.64
N MET A 240 9.68 -4.50 -4.63
CA MET A 240 9.07 -5.10 -3.45
C MET A 240 9.28 -6.61 -3.45
N GLU A 241 9.22 -7.19 -2.27
CA GLU A 241 9.13 -8.62 -2.08
C GLU A 241 7.66 -9.04 -2.04
N ARG A 242 7.32 -10.11 -2.77
CA ARG A 242 6.04 -10.81 -2.66
C ARG A 242 6.35 -12.27 -2.42
N ASP A 243 6.10 -12.73 -1.19
CA ASP A 243 6.54 -14.04 -0.72
C ASP A 243 8.05 -14.23 -0.99
N ASN A 244 8.43 -15.28 -1.73
CA ASN A 244 9.80 -15.56 -2.12
C ASN A 244 10.21 -14.96 -3.47
N GLU A 245 9.41 -14.05 -4.04
CA GLU A 245 9.69 -13.38 -5.32
C GLU A 245 10.20 -11.96 -5.11
N LEU A 246 11.19 -11.56 -5.92
CA LEU A 246 11.66 -10.18 -5.98
C LEU A 246 11.03 -9.48 -7.19
N TRP A 247 10.17 -8.50 -6.95
CA TRP A 247 9.56 -7.67 -7.99
C TRP A 247 10.39 -6.41 -8.22
N LEU A 248 10.74 -6.15 -9.48
CA LEU A 248 11.48 -4.98 -9.95
C LEU A 248 10.60 -4.11 -10.83
N ALA A 249 10.67 -2.80 -10.59
CA ALA A 249 9.83 -1.79 -11.21
C ALA A 249 8.31 -2.07 -11.18
N PRO A 250 7.74 -2.66 -10.10
CA PRO A 250 6.34 -3.09 -10.10
C PRO A 250 5.35 -1.93 -10.32
N PHE A 251 5.70 -0.70 -9.94
CA PHE A 251 4.84 0.46 -10.10
C PHE A 251 5.54 1.68 -10.68
N VAL A 252 6.66 1.47 -11.39
CA VAL A 252 7.30 2.53 -12.16
C VAL A 252 6.32 3.04 -13.20
N THR A 253 6.10 4.36 -13.24
CA THR A 253 5.21 4.97 -14.23
C THR A 253 5.79 4.84 -15.64
N ASN A 254 4.95 4.50 -16.60
CA ASN A 254 5.34 4.41 -18.00
C ASN A 254 5.71 5.78 -18.60
N ASN A 255 5.35 6.89 -17.96
CA ASN A 255 5.84 8.24 -18.29
C ASN A 255 7.36 8.40 -18.08
N TRP A 256 8.02 7.50 -17.34
CA TRP A 256 9.48 7.47 -17.17
C TRP A 256 10.18 6.54 -18.16
N LEU A 257 9.44 5.98 -19.10
CA LEU A 257 9.94 5.08 -20.13
C LEU A 257 9.70 5.64 -21.53
N GLU A 258 9.47 6.95 -21.68
CA GLU A 258 9.47 7.60 -23.01
C GLU A 258 10.82 7.39 -23.71
N ASP A 259 10.87 7.58 -25.04
CA ASP A 259 12.07 7.32 -25.82
C ASP A 259 13.29 8.09 -25.30
N GLY A 260 14.39 7.37 -25.09
CA GLY A 260 15.63 7.93 -24.55
C GLY A 260 15.64 8.15 -23.03
N MET A 261 14.54 7.88 -22.32
CA MET A 261 14.50 7.92 -20.85
C MET A 261 15.12 6.67 -20.22
N GLU A 262 15.56 6.83 -18.98
CA GLU A 262 16.16 5.77 -18.18
C GLU A 262 15.65 5.82 -16.73
N VAL A 263 15.38 4.63 -16.16
CA VAL A 263 15.18 4.44 -14.72
C VAL A 263 16.33 3.57 -14.21
N SER A 264 17.11 4.09 -13.25
CA SER A 264 18.24 3.39 -12.63
C SER A 264 18.06 3.31 -11.11
N ILE A 265 18.24 2.12 -10.56
CA ILE A 265 18.18 1.82 -9.13
C ILE A 265 19.46 1.07 -8.74
N GLU A 266 20.15 1.59 -7.74
CA GLU A 266 21.44 1.07 -7.27
C GLU A 266 21.39 0.82 -5.75
N ASN A 267 22.05 -0.26 -5.34
CA ASN A 267 22.22 -0.73 -3.97
C ASN A 267 20.91 -0.79 -3.18
N ALA A 268 19.82 -1.19 -3.83
CA ALA A 268 18.51 -1.15 -3.20
C ALA A 268 18.31 -2.36 -2.28
N PRO A 269 17.93 -2.13 -0.99
CA PRO A 269 17.93 -3.19 0.00
C PRO A 269 16.74 -4.13 -0.17
N THR A 270 17.00 -5.45 -0.14
CA THR A 270 15.97 -6.49 -0.14
C THR A 270 16.27 -7.59 0.90
N HIS A 271 15.28 -8.45 1.18
CA HIS A 271 15.47 -9.68 1.98
C HIS A 271 16.54 -10.60 1.36
N PHE A 272 16.64 -10.59 0.03
CA PHE A 272 17.57 -11.40 -0.76
C PHE A 272 19.00 -10.84 -0.81
N GLY A 273 19.20 -9.58 -0.41
CA GLY A 273 20.45 -8.82 -0.54
C GLY A 273 20.25 -7.56 -1.40
N PRO A 274 21.26 -6.70 -1.53
CA PRO A 274 21.15 -5.53 -2.42
C PRO A 274 20.96 -5.97 -3.88
N VAL A 275 20.18 -5.20 -4.63
CA VAL A 275 19.93 -5.40 -6.07
C VAL A 275 20.15 -4.07 -6.81
N ASP A 276 20.71 -4.16 -8.02
CA ASP A 276 20.78 -3.06 -8.96
C ASP A 276 19.95 -3.39 -10.20
N TYR A 277 19.26 -2.42 -10.77
CA TYR A 277 18.69 -2.58 -12.10
C TYR A 277 18.55 -1.25 -12.85
N ARG A 278 18.56 -1.35 -14.18
CA ARG A 278 18.34 -0.23 -15.10
C ARG A 278 17.32 -0.61 -16.15
N LEU A 279 16.43 0.32 -16.49
CA LEU A 279 15.53 0.27 -17.64
C LEU A 279 15.93 1.37 -18.60
N ILE A 280 16.26 1.03 -19.85
CA ILE A 280 16.72 1.96 -20.88
C ILE A 280 15.71 1.92 -22.02
N SER A 281 14.98 3.01 -22.20
CA SER A 281 13.92 3.07 -23.20
C SER A 281 14.45 3.48 -24.57
N SER A 282 14.14 2.68 -25.59
CA SER A 282 14.40 2.97 -27.01
C SER A 282 13.12 2.66 -27.81
N VAL A 283 11.98 3.11 -27.30
CA VAL A 283 10.66 2.77 -27.85
C VAL A 283 10.43 3.27 -29.28
N ASN A 284 11.15 4.30 -29.75
CA ASN A 284 11.16 4.69 -31.17
C ASN A 284 11.82 3.63 -32.07
N GLN A 285 12.70 2.80 -31.50
CA GLN A 285 13.29 1.62 -32.13
C GLN A 285 12.51 0.33 -31.81
N GLY A 286 11.42 0.43 -31.04
CA GLY A 286 10.51 -0.67 -30.74
C GLY A 286 10.90 -1.54 -29.54
N PHE A 287 11.83 -1.12 -28.68
CA PHE A 287 12.25 -1.93 -27.54
C PHE A 287 12.60 -1.13 -26.28
N ILE A 288 12.62 -1.82 -25.14
CA ILE A 288 13.17 -1.37 -23.86
C ILE A 288 14.15 -2.43 -23.38
N ASP A 289 15.36 -2.02 -23.02
CA ASP A 289 16.37 -2.90 -22.43
C ASP A 289 16.36 -2.79 -20.90
N ALA A 290 16.59 -3.91 -20.22
CA ALA A 290 16.82 -3.97 -18.79
C ALA A 290 18.16 -4.65 -18.48
N ILE A 291 18.88 -4.11 -17.50
CA ILE A 291 20.12 -4.68 -16.98
C ILE A 291 19.89 -4.89 -15.48
N ILE A 292 20.08 -6.11 -14.99
CA ILE A 292 19.81 -6.47 -13.60
C ILE A 292 21.07 -7.09 -13.00
N GLU A 293 21.53 -6.56 -11.86
CA GLU A 293 22.50 -7.21 -10.99
C GLU A 293 21.75 -7.89 -9.83
N PRO A 294 21.51 -9.21 -9.93
CA PRO A 294 20.66 -9.91 -8.97
C PRO A 294 21.31 -10.00 -7.58
N PRO A 295 20.48 -10.07 -6.52
CA PRO A 295 20.98 -10.20 -5.16
C PRO A 295 21.75 -11.51 -4.96
N LYS A 296 22.83 -11.46 -4.17
CA LYS A 296 23.79 -12.57 -3.99
C LYS A 296 23.72 -13.28 -2.63
N ARG A 297 23.05 -12.70 -1.63
CA ARG A 297 23.02 -13.24 -0.26
C ARG A 297 22.12 -14.47 -0.17
N ASN A 298 20.82 -14.27 -0.39
CA ASN A 298 19.81 -15.32 -0.44
C ASN A 298 19.09 -15.16 -1.78
N PRO A 299 19.28 -16.02 -2.80
CA PRO A 299 18.60 -15.83 -4.08
C PRO A 299 17.08 -15.98 -3.89
N PRO A 300 16.25 -15.12 -4.52
CA PRO A 300 14.80 -15.32 -4.54
C PRO A 300 14.43 -16.58 -5.32
N GLU A 301 13.18 -17.03 -5.25
CA GLU A 301 12.67 -18.09 -6.12
C GLU A 301 12.55 -17.59 -7.57
N SER A 302 12.12 -16.34 -7.75
CA SER A 302 12.01 -15.69 -9.06
C SER A 302 12.30 -14.19 -8.94
N ILE A 303 12.77 -13.59 -10.05
CA ILE A 303 12.78 -12.14 -10.22
C ILE A 303 11.67 -11.79 -11.21
N VAL A 304 10.75 -10.94 -10.82
CA VAL A 304 9.65 -10.47 -11.68
C VAL A 304 9.94 -9.04 -12.10
N LEU A 305 10.26 -8.84 -13.36
CA LEU A 305 10.49 -7.52 -13.94
C LEU A 305 9.22 -7.02 -14.61
N ARG A 306 8.71 -5.85 -14.22
CA ARG A 306 7.66 -5.16 -14.99
C ARG A 306 8.28 -4.13 -15.93
N VAL A 307 7.85 -4.13 -17.19
CA VAL A 307 8.26 -3.14 -18.19
C VAL A 307 7.04 -2.71 -18.99
N SER A 308 6.57 -1.48 -18.75
CA SER A 308 5.35 -0.94 -19.36
C SER A 308 5.70 0.04 -20.47
N HIS A 309 5.17 -0.17 -21.67
CA HIS A 309 5.37 0.78 -22.77
C HIS A 309 4.63 2.11 -22.49
N PRO A 310 5.19 3.28 -22.80
CA PRO A 310 4.56 4.59 -22.56
C PRO A 310 3.15 4.72 -23.16
N GLU A 311 2.98 4.24 -24.39
CA GLU A 311 1.69 4.22 -25.10
C GLU A 311 0.83 2.97 -24.81
N GLY A 312 1.23 2.11 -23.87
CA GLY A 312 0.49 0.88 -23.53
C GLY A 312 0.50 -0.21 -24.62
N LYS A 313 1.55 -0.24 -25.47
CA LYS A 313 1.73 -1.34 -26.44
C LYS A 313 2.05 -2.63 -25.71
N SER A 314 1.44 -3.74 -26.15
CA SER A 314 1.69 -5.06 -25.58
C SER A 314 3.06 -5.61 -25.96
N ILE A 315 3.68 -6.34 -25.03
CA ILE A 315 4.93 -7.06 -25.28
C ILE A 315 4.75 -8.07 -26.42
N LYS A 316 5.58 -7.99 -27.46
CA LYS A 316 5.61 -8.95 -28.57
C LYS A 316 6.56 -10.11 -28.28
N THR A 317 7.80 -9.78 -27.92
CA THR A 317 8.91 -10.71 -27.74
C THR A 317 9.80 -10.26 -26.60
N VAL A 318 10.41 -11.23 -25.91
CA VAL A 318 11.40 -10.99 -24.86
C VAL A 318 12.65 -11.82 -25.15
N ARG A 319 13.83 -11.23 -25.00
CA ARG A 319 15.12 -11.93 -25.04
C ARG A 319 15.85 -11.76 -23.72
N VAL A 320 16.44 -12.84 -23.21
CA VAL A 320 17.29 -12.83 -22.00
C VAL A 320 18.69 -13.30 -22.38
N GLY A 321 19.64 -12.35 -22.41
CA GLY A 321 20.89 -12.52 -23.16
C GLY A 321 20.61 -12.81 -24.63
N ASP A 322 21.21 -13.86 -25.17
CA ASP A 322 21.05 -14.26 -26.58
C ASP A 322 19.90 -15.25 -26.83
N ARG A 323 19.00 -15.45 -25.86
CA ARG A 323 17.95 -16.47 -25.93
C ARG A 323 16.56 -15.86 -25.91
N ASP A 324 15.68 -16.38 -26.76
CA ASP A 324 14.25 -16.10 -26.68
C ASP A 324 13.69 -16.56 -25.34
N TRP A 325 12.84 -15.73 -24.75
CA TRP A 325 12.25 -15.96 -23.44
C TRP A 325 10.72 -16.00 -23.56
N LYS A 326 10.11 -17.01 -22.95
CA LYS A 326 8.67 -17.29 -23.09
C LYS A 326 7.87 -17.02 -21.81
N ASP A 327 8.56 -16.86 -20.67
CA ASP A 327 7.91 -16.64 -19.38
C ASP A 327 7.68 -15.14 -19.16
N PHE A 328 6.69 -14.61 -19.87
CA PHE A 328 6.23 -13.23 -19.74
C PHE A 328 4.71 -13.15 -19.92
N ASP A 329 4.09 -12.20 -19.25
CA ASP A 329 2.66 -11.91 -19.28
C ASP A 329 2.43 -10.57 -20.00
N ARG A 330 1.64 -10.60 -21.07
CA ARG A 330 1.34 -9.43 -21.91
C ARG A 330 0.34 -8.49 -21.27
N GLU A 331 -0.57 -8.99 -20.45
CA GLU A 331 -1.60 -8.20 -19.78
C GLU A 331 -1.03 -7.51 -18.54
N LYS A 332 -0.18 -8.22 -17.79
CA LYS A 332 0.48 -7.69 -16.59
C LYS A 332 1.78 -6.94 -16.89
N GLU A 333 2.27 -7.03 -18.13
CA GLU A 333 3.53 -6.44 -18.59
C GLU A 333 4.74 -6.93 -17.78
N THR A 334 4.72 -8.20 -17.37
CA THR A 334 5.75 -8.80 -16.49
C THR A 334 6.57 -9.87 -17.20
N ILE A 335 7.84 -9.96 -16.84
CA ILE A 335 8.78 -10.99 -17.28
C ILE A 335 9.27 -11.70 -16.02
N ARG A 336 9.07 -13.02 -15.94
CA ARG A 336 9.59 -13.84 -14.85
C ARG A 336 10.95 -14.40 -15.22
N LEU A 337 11.95 -14.17 -14.38
CA LEU A 337 13.35 -14.53 -14.61
C LEU A 337 13.80 -15.54 -13.56
N THR A 338 14.56 -16.54 -14.00
CA THR A 338 15.27 -17.44 -13.08
C THR A 338 16.45 -16.69 -12.46
N PRO A 339 16.57 -16.65 -11.13
CA PRO A 339 17.68 -15.98 -10.46
C PRO A 339 19.03 -16.56 -10.91
N LYS A 340 19.98 -15.68 -11.23
CA LYS A 340 21.37 -16.03 -11.53
C LYS A 340 22.28 -15.23 -10.61
N LYS A 341 23.56 -15.59 -10.52
CA LYS A 341 24.56 -14.79 -9.78
C LYS A 341 25.24 -13.72 -10.63
N ASN A 342 25.08 -13.82 -11.95
CA ASN A 342 25.68 -12.93 -12.93
C ASN A 342 24.63 -11.92 -13.42
N THR A 343 25.10 -10.80 -13.95
CA THR A 343 24.26 -9.77 -14.60
C THR A 343 23.35 -10.38 -15.65
N VAL A 344 22.08 -9.96 -15.64
CA VAL A 344 21.05 -10.40 -16.58
C VAL A 344 20.70 -9.23 -17.49
N HIS A 345 20.78 -9.45 -18.80
CA HIS A 345 20.32 -8.50 -19.81
C HIS A 345 18.99 -9.01 -20.36
N VAL A 346 17.97 -8.15 -20.36
CA VAL A 346 16.64 -8.44 -20.89
C VAL A 346 16.32 -7.40 -21.95
N ARG A 347 15.85 -7.83 -23.12
CA ARG A 347 15.29 -6.94 -24.14
C ARG A 347 13.82 -7.25 -24.33
N VAL A 348 12.98 -6.24 -24.20
CA VAL A 348 11.52 -6.33 -24.39
C VAL A 348 11.14 -5.55 -25.64
N GLU A 349 10.52 -6.20 -26.62
CA GLU A 349 10.14 -5.60 -27.91
C GLU A 349 8.62 -5.49 -28.03
N TYR A 350 8.14 -4.41 -28.66
CA TYR A 350 6.73 -3.98 -28.68
C TYR A 350 6.14 -3.81 -30.07
#